data_AF-A0AAI8V9X7-F1
#
_entry.id   AF-A0AAI8V9X7-F1
#
_cell.length_a   1.000
_cell.length_b   1.000
_cell.length_c   1.000
_cell.angle_alpha   90.00
_cell.angle_beta   90.00
_cell.angle_gamma   90.00
#
_symmetry.space_group_name_H-M   'P 1'
#
loop_
_entity.id
_entity.type
_entity.pdbx_description
1 polymer ?
#
loop_
_entity_poly.entity_id
_entity_poly.type
_entity_poly.pdbx_seq_one_letter_code
_entity_poly.pdbx_strand_id
1 'polypeptide(L)'
;MAPPNELGPLVRLWGLRTQQLPSPTEEADELAPFLVSILQEAVPFIDSAAPKSSSSSSSSSTQKLWKPKGTKSHADSTAKVEVSERVIPAAELELVAARNASDNNGNKVDAEMWCCRRSVHEDAARKGTASWDEFDRSFRLHHAASEKAFTPNVLEAHEALRWNTLGIEANEGGETWGDFGLVVEEMRHKVGRPILKDRTFPVLQMTCAAKNKNEFLVVSIPVPDFGGAEASRLAKEKGAQIAFYASVERFRRLGDGSIEWLMATASDAAGVIPVWVQNKAMPGVVWKDVPLFLGWIAREREKEKGAKGEGAADGAAGNAAASGAPQVSTGVNMDKMGEVSTGAGAGGE
;
A
#
# COMPACT_ATOMS: atom_id res chain seq x y z
N MET A 1 -15.50 12.89 20.58
CA MET A 1 -15.53 11.64 19.81
C MET A 1 -16.32 11.93 18.55
N ALA A 2 -15.67 11.94 17.39
CA ALA A 2 -16.34 12.13 16.09
C ALA A 2 -17.34 10.98 15.85
N PRO A 3 -18.48 11.20 15.17
CA PRO A 3 -19.38 10.12 14.82
C PRO A 3 -18.65 9.05 13.98
N PRO A 4 -19.00 7.75 14.16
CA PRO A 4 -18.38 6.68 13.40
C PRO A 4 -18.63 6.90 11.91
N ASN A 5 -17.54 6.98 11.14
CA ASN A 5 -17.47 7.30 9.70
C ASN A 5 -17.43 8.79 9.31
N GLU A 6 -17.11 9.70 10.23
CA GLU A 6 -16.78 11.07 9.81
C GLU A 6 -15.52 11.08 8.94
N LEU A 7 -15.63 11.61 7.73
CA LEU A 7 -14.51 11.79 6.83
C LEU A 7 -13.70 13.02 7.24
N GLY A 8 -12.38 12.87 7.43
CA GLY A 8 -11.45 13.98 7.60
C GLY A 8 -10.65 14.33 6.33
N PRO A 9 -9.83 15.39 6.38
CA PRO A 9 -9.10 15.92 5.23
C PRO A 9 -7.77 15.24 4.90
N LEU A 10 -7.18 14.45 5.81
CA LEU A 10 -5.81 13.96 5.66
C LEU A 10 -5.73 12.71 4.77
N VAL A 11 -6.59 11.71 4.99
CA VAL A 11 -6.49 10.40 4.32
C VAL A 11 -7.32 10.38 3.03
N ARG A 12 -6.94 11.19 2.04
CA ARG A 12 -7.68 11.41 0.76
C ARG A 12 -6.75 11.50 -0.44
N LEU A 13 -7.30 11.31 -1.65
CA LEU A 13 -6.52 11.41 -2.88
C LEU A 13 -5.95 12.80 -3.16
N TRP A 14 -6.59 13.86 -2.68
CA TRP A 14 -6.04 15.21 -2.83
C TRP A 14 -4.75 15.43 -2.02
N GLY A 15 -4.50 14.60 -1.00
CA GLY A 15 -3.26 14.58 -0.23
C GLY A 15 -2.96 15.81 0.62
N LEU A 16 -1.69 15.97 0.96
CA LEU A 16 -1.14 17.12 1.66
C LEU A 16 -0.25 17.91 0.71
N ARG A 17 -0.31 19.25 0.78
CA ARG A 17 0.74 20.07 0.19
C ARG A 17 2.00 19.95 1.03
N THR A 18 3.15 20.14 0.38
CA THR A 18 4.47 20.11 1.02
C THR A 18 4.53 21.09 2.20
N GLN A 19 3.89 22.26 2.09
CA GLN A 19 3.80 23.26 3.17
C GLN A 19 2.93 22.85 4.38
N GLN A 20 2.11 21.80 4.22
CA GLN A 20 1.28 21.24 5.30
C GLN A 20 2.00 20.09 6.02
N LEU A 21 3.18 19.68 5.54
CA LEU A 21 3.99 18.70 6.25
C LEU A 21 4.57 19.33 7.52
N PRO A 22 4.65 18.56 8.62
CA PRO A 22 5.38 18.98 9.82
C PRO A 22 6.81 19.38 9.48
N SER A 23 7.40 20.35 10.18
CA SER A 23 8.81 20.68 9.97
C SER A 23 9.69 19.46 10.29
N PRO A 24 10.72 19.13 9.48
CA PRO A 24 11.62 18.01 9.77
C PRO A 24 12.38 18.12 11.09
N THR A 25 12.42 19.31 11.69
CA THR A 25 13.09 19.59 12.98
C THR A 25 12.12 19.66 14.16
N GLU A 26 10.83 19.39 13.96
CA GLU A 26 9.84 19.39 15.05
C GLU A 26 10.16 18.29 16.08
N GLU A 27 10.00 18.64 17.35
CA GLU A 27 10.15 17.72 18.45
C GLU A 27 8.90 16.85 18.63
N ALA A 28 9.03 15.75 19.37
CA ALA A 28 7.99 14.73 19.50
C ALA A 28 6.62 15.28 19.97
N ASP A 29 6.62 16.23 20.91
CA ASP A 29 5.39 16.82 21.47
C ASP A 29 4.62 17.67 20.45
N GLU A 30 5.32 18.31 19.51
CA GLU A 30 4.71 19.11 18.45
C GLU A 30 4.19 18.24 17.30
N LEU A 31 4.83 17.09 17.07
CA LEU A 31 4.44 16.13 16.04
C LEU A 31 3.24 15.25 16.46
N ALA A 32 3.04 15.01 17.76
CA ALA A 32 2.02 14.11 18.28
C ALA A 32 0.58 14.47 17.83
N PRO A 33 0.11 15.73 17.86
CA PRO A 33 -1.22 16.11 17.38
C PRO A 33 -1.45 15.75 15.91
N PHE A 34 -0.41 15.84 15.07
CA PHE A 34 -0.50 15.50 13.65
C PHE A 34 -0.69 13.99 13.44
N LEU A 35 0.11 13.16 14.14
CA LEU A 35 -0.02 11.70 14.11
C LEU A 35 -1.38 11.23 14.64
N VAL A 36 -1.86 11.84 15.74
CA VAL A 36 -3.20 11.58 16.30
C VAL A 36 -4.29 11.90 15.27
N SER A 37 -4.15 13.02 14.53
CA SER A 37 -5.12 13.41 13.50
C SER A 37 -5.17 12.40 12.35
N ILE A 38 -4.02 11.85 11.93
CA ILE A 38 -3.98 10.77 10.93
C ILE A 38 -4.70 9.52 11.47
N LEU A 39 -4.44 9.12 12.71
CA LEU A 39 -5.09 7.95 13.33
C LEU A 39 -6.62 8.11 13.44
N GLN A 40 -7.07 9.30 13.85
CA GLN A 40 -8.49 9.64 13.97
C GLN A 40 -9.26 9.48 12.65
N GLU A 41 -8.58 9.61 11.51
CA GLU A 41 -9.16 9.31 10.20
C GLU A 41 -8.96 7.86 9.78
N ALA A 42 -7.73 7.34 9.90
CA ALA A 42 -7.36 6.04 9.36
C ALA A 42 -8.06 4.87 10.09
N VAL A 43 -8.14 4.93 11.42
CA VAL A 43 -8.69 3.83 12.24
C VAL A 43 -10.19 3.64 12.00
N PRO A 44 -11.06 4.66 12.13
CA PRO A 44 -12.48 4.49 11.83
C PRO A 44 -12.73 4.14 10.35
N PHE A 45 -11.90 4.67 9.43
CA PHE A 45 -12.03 4.38 8.01
C PHE A 45 -11.80 2.89 7.72
N ILE A 46 -10.71 2.30 8.23
CA ILE A 46 -10.39 0.89 7.99
C ILE A 46 -11.29 -0.05 8.80
N ASP A 47 -11.75 0.38 9.98
CA ASP A 47 -12.77 -0.34 10.75
C ASP A 47 -14.11 -0.42 10.00
N SER A 48 -14.47 0.59 9.21
CA SER A 48 -15.66 0.55 8.37
C SER A 48 -15.63 -0.59 7.33
N ALA A 49 -14.43 -1.02 6.92
CA ALA A 49 -14.21 -2.09 5.95
C ALA A 49 -14.22 -3.49 6.59
N ALA A 50 -13.67 -3.63 7.79
CA ALA A 50 -13.70 -4.87 8.56
C ALA A 50 -13.74 -4.57 10.08
N PRO A 51 -14.94 -4.44 10.67
CA PRO A 51 -15.10 -4.07 12.08
C PRO A 51 -14.40 -5.04 13.06
N LYS A 52 -13.96 -4.52 14.21
CA LYS A 52 -13.54 -5.35 15.37
C LYS A 52 -14.79 -5.98 16.02
N SER A 53 -14.76 -7.26 16.36
CA SER A 53 -15.91 -8.04 16.88
C SER A 53 -16.53 -7.47 18.18
N SER A 54 -15.83 -6.61 18.92
CA SER A 54 -16.31 -5.93 20.12
C SER A 54 -17.19 -4.70 19.86
N SER A 55 -17.33 -4.25 18.61
CA SER A 55 -18.33 -3.24 18.24
C SER A 55 -19.71 -3.88 18.06
N SER A 56 -20.25 -4.43 19.16
CA SER A 56 -21.54 -5.12 19.24
C SER A 56 -22.77 -4.19 19.11
N SER A 57 -22.62 -2.98 18.58
CA SER A 57 -23.73 -2.18 18.08
C SER A 57 -23.89 -2.47 16.59
N SER A 58 -24.51 -3.61 16.32
CA SER A 58 -25.08 -3.94 15.01
C SER A 58 -25.92 -2.77 14.49
N SER A 59 -25.38 -2.02 13.55
CA SER A 59 -26.21 -1.41 12.52
C SER A 59 -25.82 -2.07 11.21
N SER A 60 -26.81 -2.50 10.43
CA SER A 60 -26.62 -3.03 9.07
C SER A 60 -26.06 -1.99 8.08
N SER A 61 -25.41 -0.93 8.58
CA SER A 61 -24.92 0.22 7.84
C SER A 61 -23.46 0.07 7.38
N THR A 62 -22.58 -0.59 8.14
CA THR A 62 -21.16 -0.79 7.76
C THR A 62 -21.02 -1.73 6.55
N GLN A 63 -21.82 -2.80 6.50
CA GLN A 63 -21.93 -3.67 5.31
C GLN A 63 -22.50 -2.96 4.07
N LYS A 64 -23.14 -1.78 4.21
CA LYS A 64 -23.61 -0.99 3.06
C LYS A 64 -22.50 -0.12 2.46
N LEU A 65 -21.46 0.24 3.21
CA LEU A 65 -20.43 1.17 2.73
C LEU A 65 -19.50 0.51 1.72
N TRP A 66 -19.14 -0.76 1.95
CA TRP A 66 -18.22 -1.52 1.10
C TRP A 66 -18.98 -2.57 0.31
N LYS A 67 -19.04 -2.39 -1.01
CA LYS A 67 -19.66 -3.32 -1.96
C LYS A 67 -18.69 -4.46 -2.28
N PRO A 68 -19.04 -5.73 -2.01
CA PRO A 68 -18.20 -6.87 -2.38
C PRO A 68 -18.02 -6.99 -3.89
N LYS A 69 -16.79 -7.33 -4.32
CA LYS A 69 -16.40 -7.53 -5.73
C LYS A 69 -15.96 -8.95 -6.05
N GLY A 70 -15.85 -9.80 -5.03
CA GLY A 70 -15.57 -11.22 -5.16
C GLY A 70 -14.31 -11.63 -4.40
N THR A 71 -13.87 -12.85 -4.68
CA THR A 71 -12.74 -13.49 -4.00
C THR A 71 -11.76 -14.01 -5.04
N LYS A 72 -10.46 -13.86 -4.77
CA LYS A 72 -9.36 -14.29 -5.62
C LYS A 72 -8.48 -15.30 -4.89
N SER A 73 -7.74 -16.11 -5.63
CA SER A 73 -6.81 -17.12 -5.12
C SER A 73 -5.61 -17.23 -6.05
N HIS A 74 -4.46 -17.65 -5.53
CA HIS A 74 -3.22 -17.79 -6.28
C HIS A 74 -2.35 -18.87 -5.65
N ALA A 75 -1.53 -19.56 -6.44
CA ALA A 75 -0.71 -20.69 -5.96
C ALA A 75 0.32 -20.30 -4.88
N ASP A 76 0.76 -19.03 -4.86
CA ASP A 76 1.70 -18.50 -3.87
C ASP A 76 1.03 -18.00 -2.58
N SER A 77 -0.29 -18.14 -2.43
CA SER A 77 -1.04 -17.76 -1.22
C SER A 77 -1.98 -18.89 -0.81
N THR A 78 -1.87 -19.40 0.41
CA THR A 78 -2.86 -20.33 0.95
C THR A 78 -4.16 -19.61 1.31
N ALA A 79 -4.10 -18.31 1.59
CA ALA A 79 -5.26 -17.49 1.86
C ALA A 79 -6.01 -17.11 0.58
N LYS A 80 -7.33 -17.04 0.68
CA LYS A 80 -8.17 -16.34 -0.30
C LYS A 80 -8.10 -14.84 -0.04
N VAL A 81 -8.17 -14.05 -1.12
CA VAL A 81 -8.19 -12.58 -1.05
C VAL A 81 -9.58 -12.08 -1.41
N GLU A 82 -10.30 -11.57 -0.42
CA GLU A 82 -11.59 -10.91 -0.59
C GLU A 82 -11.36 -9.48 -1.11
N VAL A 83 -12.18 -9.04 -2.07
CA VAL A 83 -12.10 -7.69 -2.65
C VAL A 83 -13.45 -7.00 -2.49
N SER A 84 -13.43 -5.74 -2.07
CA SER A 84 -14.59 -4.85 -1.99
C SER A 84 -14.24 -3.46 -2.51
N GLU A 85 -15.26 -2.64 -2.78
CA GLU A 85 -15.09 -1.24 -3.19
C GLU A 85 -16.01 -0.34 -2.39
N ARG A 86 -15.59 0.90 -2.15
CA ARG A 86 -16.42 1.98 -1.60
C ARG A 86 -16.25 3.20 -2.49
N VAL A 87 -17.34 3.89 -2.79
CA VAL A 87 -17.29 5.18 -3.48
C VAL A 87 -17.71 6.25 -2.47
N ILE A 88 -16.84 7.23 -2.27
CA ILE A 88 -17.14 8.43 -1.49
C ILE A 88 -17.66 9.49 -2.49
N PRO A 89 -18.91 9.95 -2.37
CA PRO A 89 -19.47 10.94 -3.27
C PRO A 89 -18.70 12.27 -3.22
N ALA A 90 -18.59 12.94 -4.38
CA ALA A 90 -18.00 14.27 -4.50
C ALA A 90 -18.60 15.27 -3.49
N ALA A 91 -19.93 15.26 -3.31
CA ALA A 91 -20.62 16.16 -2.38
C ALA A 91 -20.18 15.97 -0.92
N GLU A 92 -19.87 14.74 -0.48
CA GLU A 92 -19.34 14.51 0.87
C GLU A 92 -17.92 15.06 1.00
N LEU A 93 -17.10 14.89 -0.03
CA LEU A 93 -15.73 15.37 -0.08
C LEU A 93 -15.65 16.91 -0.17
N GLU A 94 -16.58 17.55 -0.87
CA GLU A 94 -16.74 19.01 -0.90
C GLU A 94 -17.02 19.57 0.50
N LEU A 95 -17.88 18.90 1.29
CA LEU A 95 -18.16 19.28 2.67
C LEU A 95 -16.93 19.11 3.57
N VAL A 96 -16.12 18.07 3.35
CA VAL A 96 -14.86 17.88 4.07
C VAL A 96 -13.88 19.01 3.73
N ALA A 97 -13.69 19.31 2.45
CA ALA A 97 -12.78 20.38 2.01
C ALA A 97 -13.21 21.75 2.55
N ALA A 98 -14.51 22.07 2.48
CA ALA A 98 -15.06 23.34 2.96
C ALA A 98 -14.86 23.52 4.48
N ARG A 99 -15.04 22.46 5.28
CA ARG A 99 -14.87 22.51 6.74
C ARG A 99 -13.41 22.69 7.18
N ASN A 100 -12.46 22.25 6.37
CA ASN A 100 -11.04 22.24 6.72
C ASN A 100 -10.24 23.34 6.01
N ALA A 101 -10.92 24.27 5.33
CA ALA A 101 -10.30 25.32 4.51
C ALA A 101 -9.21 24.75 3.57
N SER A 102 -9.40 23.52 3.08
CA SER A 102 -8.46 22.91 2.15
C SER A 102 -8.47 23.71 0.85
N ASP A 103 -7.32 24.29 0.49
CA ASP A 103 -7.11 24.94 -0.79
C ASP A 103 -7.18 23.89 -1.90
N ASN A 104 -8.38 23.60 -2.40
CA ASN A 104 -8.54 22.81 -3.62
C ASN A 104 -8.15 23.62 -4.87
N ASN A 105 -7.59 24.83 -4.71
CA ASN A 105 -7.12 25.72 -5.79
C ASN A 105 -8.17 25.95 -6.89
N GLY A 106 -9.47 25.90 -6.54
CA GLY A 106 -10.59 25.99 -7.48
C GLY A 106 -10.85 24.73 -8.32
N ASN A 107 -10.12 23.64 -8.11
CA ASN A 107 -10.38 22.37 -8.77
C ASN A 107 -11.66 21.72 -8.23
N LYS A 108 -12.42 21.15 -9.15
CA LYS A 108 -13.60 20.35 -8.83
C LYS A 108 -13.18 19.14 -8.00
N VAL A 109 -13.87 18.90 -6.89
CA VAL A 109 -13.72 17.69 -6.09
C VAL A 109 -14.50 16.57 -6.78
N ASP A 110 -13.80 15.53 -7.22
CA ASP A 110 -14.44 14.36 -7.81
C ASP A 110 -14.74 13.29 -6.76
N ALA A 111 -15.63 12.36 -7.10
CA ALA A 111 -15.91 11.21 -6.24
C ALA A 111 -14.69 10.29 -6.15
N GLU A 112 -14.41 9.78 -4.95
CA GLU A 112 -13.23 8.97 -4.67
C GLU A 112 -13.62 7.49 -4.56
N MET A 113 -13.06 6.65 -5.45
CA MET A 113 -13.23 5.20 -5.35
C MET A 113 -12.09 4.60 -4.54
N TRP A 114 -12.45 3.90 -3.48
CA TRP A 114 -11.57 3.04 -2.70
C TRP A 114 -11.78 1.59 -3.06
N CYS A 115 -10.70 0.86 -3.29
CA CYS A 115 -10.67 -0.59 -3.38
C CYS A 115 -10.07 -1.14 -2.10
N CYS A 116 -10.73 -2.14 -1.51
CA CYS A 116 -10.25 -2.83 -0.32
C CYS A 116 -9.98 -4.30 -0.63
N ARG A 117 -8.87 -4.82 -0.10
CA ARG A 117 -8.55 -6.24 -0.08
C ARG A 117 -8.41 -6.73 1.34
N ARG A 118 -8.86 -7.95 1.59
CA ARG A 118 -8.72 -8.64 2.87
C ARG A 118 -8.26 -10.07 2.67
N SER A 119 -7.31 -10.52 3.48
CA SER A 119 -6.83 -11.89 3.51
C SER A 119 -6.48 -12.30 4.94
N VAL A 120 -6.59 -13.59 5.24
CA VAL A 120 -6.30 -14.14 6.58
C VAL A 120 -5.31 -15.29 6.44
N HIS A 121 -4.21 -15.19 7.19
CA HIS A 121 -3.02 -16.00 7.04
C HIS A 121 -2.71 -16.74 8.33
N GLU A 122 -2.19 -17.96 8.23
CA GLU A 122 -1.61 -18.64 9.38
C GLU A 122 -0.32 -17.93 9.79
N ASP A 123 -0.12 -17.64 11.08
CA ASP A 123 1.13 -17.09 11.62
C ASP A 123 2.25 -18.14 11.56
N ALA A 124 2.87 -18.29 10.39
CA ALA A 124 3.90 -19.29 10.14
C ALA A 124 4.88 -18.88 9.03
N ALA A 125 6.17 -19.14 9.26
CA ALA A 125 7.22 -18.92 8.28
C ALA A 125 7.32 -20.10 7.28
N ARG A 126 6.26 -20.37 6.49
CA ARG A 126 6.25 -21.39 5.42
C ARG A 126 5.71 -20.88 4.07
N LYS A 127 5.90 -21.61 2.97
CA LYS A 127 5.39 -21.19 1.64
C LYS A 127 3.87 -21.00 1.68
N GLY A 128 3.40 -19.94 1.02
CA GLY A 128 1.98 -19.61 0.93
C GLY A 128 1.44 -18.76 2.09
N THR A 129 2.27 -18.43 3.08
CA THR A 129 1.93 -17.56 4.22
C THR A 129 3.21 -16.93 4.81
N ALA A 130 3.06 -16.05 5.81
CA ALA A 130 4.17 -15.45 6.53
C ALA A 130 3.88 -15.35 8.03
N SER A 131 4.94 -15.34 8.82
CA SER A 131 4.85 -15.09 10.26
C SER A 131 4.59 -13.61 10.54
N TRP A 132 4.09 -13.31 11.73
CA TRP A 132 3.85 -11.94 12.19
C TRP A 132 5.11 -11.07 12.06
N ASP A 133 6.26 -11.60 12.49
CA ASP A 133 7.53 -10.87 12.43
C ASP A 133 7.95 -10.55 11.00
N GLU A 134 7.56 -11.36 10.02
CA GLU A 134 7.86 -11.09 8.60
C GLU A 134 6.91 -10.06 8.01
N PHE A 135 5.64 -10.08 8.39
CA PHE A 135 4.70 -9.01 8.04
C PHE A 135 5.15 -7.68 8.66
N ASP A 136 5.41 -7.66 9.97
CA ASP A 136 5.82 -6.47 10.69
C ASP A 136 7.12 -5.88 10.13
N ARG A 137 8.13 -6.73 9.92
CA ARG A 137 9.40 -6.31 9.34
C ARG A 137 9.23 -5.76 7.92
N SER A 138 8.44 -6.42 7.08
CA SER A 138 8.34 -6.05 5.66
C SER A 138 7.46 -4.83 5.44
N PHE A 139 6.37 -4.67 6.21
CA PHE A 139 5.38 -3.61 5.96
C PHE A 139 5.53 -2.42 6.91
N ARG A 140 5.94 -2.61 8.17
CA ARG A 140 6.10 -1.51 9.13
C ARG A 140 7.52 -0.97 9.17
N LEU A 141 8.52 -1.86 9.20
CA LEU A 141 9.92 -1.47 9.42
C LEU A 141 10.70 -1.20 8.14
N HIS A 142 10.43 -1.96 7.07
CA HIS A 142 11.18 -1.92 5.81
C HIS A 142 10.27 -1.80 4.57
N HIS A 143 9.16 -1.07 4.71
CA HIS A 143 8.10 -0.94 3.68
C HIS A 143 8.64 -0.73 2.27
N ALA A 144 9.38 0.36 2.04
CA ALA A 144 9.87 0.71 0.71
C ALA A 144 10.81 -0.32 0.09
N ALA A 145 11.70 -0.89 0.91
CA ALA A 145 12.65 -1.88 0.46
C ALA A 145 11.95 -3.19 0.08
N SER A 146 11.01 -3.64 0.92
CA SER A 146 10.20 -4.82 0.65
C SER A 146 9.32 -4.63 -0.59
N GLU A 147 8.60 -3.52 -0.70
CA GLU A 147 7.72 -3.25 -1.84
C GLU A 147 8.49 -3.19 -3.17
N LYS A 148 9.66 -2.54 -3.18
CA LYS A 148 10.57 -2.57 -4.33
C LYS A 148 11.00 -4.00 -4.69
N ALA A 149 11.22 -4.86 -3.70
CA ALA A 149 11.73 -6.22 -3.92
C ALA A 149 10.66 -7.18 -4.44
N PHE A 150 9.40 -7.07 -4.00
CA PHE A 150 8.33 -7.97 -4.42
C PHE A 150 7.46 -7.45 -5.58
N THR A 151 7.50 -6.14 -5.88
CA THR A 151 6.67 -5.53 -6.94
C THR A 151 7.47 -5.35 -8.25
N PRO A 152 7.19 -6.12 -9.32
CA PRO A 152 8.05 -6.17 -10.51
C PRO A 152 8.23 -4.85 -11.27
N ASN A 153 7.32 -3.89 -11.10
CA ASN A 153 7.31 -2.63 -11.84
C ASN A 153 7.90 -1.45 -11.05
N VAL A 154 8.33 -1.66 -9.80
CA VAL A 154 9.03 -0.62 -9.04
C VAL A 154 10.46 -0.53 -9.56
N LEU A 155 10.80 0.63 -10.11
CA LEU A 155 12.16 0.93 -10.57
C LEU A 155 13.05 1.30 -9.39
N GLU A 156 12.54 2.19 -8.54
CA GLU A 156 13.31 2.76 -7.44
C GLU A 156 12.39 3.28 -6.33
N ALA A 157 12.92 3.26 -5.10
CA ALA A 157 12.31 3.86 -3.93
C ALA A 157 13.34 4.79 -3.28
N HIS A 158 12.87 5.90 -2.72
CA HIS A 158 13.70 6.93 -2.10
C HIS A 158 13.00 7.49 -0.87
N GLU A 159 13.62 7.36 0.30
CA GLU A 159 13.20 8.08 1.50
C GLU A 159 13.75 9.50 1.44
N ALA A 160 12.86 10.47 1.25
CA ALA A 160 13.22 11.88 1.08
C ALA A 160 13.27 12.64 2.42
N LEU A 161 12.38 12.31 3.35
CA LEU A 161 12.31 12.93 4.68
C LEU A 161 11.98 11.88 5.74
N ARG A 162 12.45 12.10 6.97
CA ARG A 162 12.13 11.30 8.15
C ARG A 162 12.05 12.18 9.39
N TRP A 163 11.05 11.93 10.22
CA TRP A 163 10.86 12.61 11.50
C TRP A 163 11.27 11.72 12.66
N ASN A 164 11.69 12.34 13.76
CA ASN A 164 11.91 11.65 15.03
C ASN A 164 10.58 11.53 15.79
N THR A 165 10.09 10.31 15.86
CA THR A 165 8.79 9.95 16.46
C THR A 165 8.94 9.20 17.79
N LEU A 166 10.16 9.16 18.35
CA LEU A 166 10.45 8.39 19.55
C LEU A 166 9.65 8.91 20.75
N GLY A 167 9.02 7.99 21.49
CA GLY A 167 8.29 8.30 22.72
C GLY A 167 6.86 8.81 22.53
N ILE A 168 6.42 9.02 21.28
CA ILE A 168 5.03 9.42 21.00
C ILE A 168 4.08 8.24 21.25
N GLU A 169 3.03 8.48 22.02
CA GLU A 169 1.91 7.56 22.22
C GLU A 169 0.58 8.27 21.91
N ALA A 170 -0.37 7.55 21.32
CA ALA A 170 -1.70 8.07 20.98
C ALA A 170 -2.78 7.04 21.28
N ASN A 171 -3.96 7.48 21.71
CA ASN A 171 -5.10 6.59 21.95
C ASN A 171 -6.15 6.79 20.85
N GLU A 172 -6.49 5.73 20.11
CA GLU A 172 -7.52 5.77 19.07
C GLU A 172 -8.08 4.37 18.80
N GLY A 173 -9.39 4.26 18.51
CA GLY A 173 -10.04 2.97 18.21
C GLY A 173 -9.93 1.91 19.32
N GLY A 174 -9.80 2.33 20.58
CA GLY A 174 -9.66 1.44 21.74
C GLY A 174 -8.26 0.86 21.93
N GLU A 175 -7.28 1.28 21.14
CA GLU A 175 -5.87 0.90 21.29
C GLU A 175 -5.01 2.09 21.72
N THR A 176 -3.91 1.79 22.41
CA THR A 176 -2.80 2.73 22.57
C THR A 176 -1.75 2.41 21.50
N TRP A 177 -1.53 3.36 20.59
CA TRP A 177 -0.58 3.29 19.50
C TRP A 177 0.76 3.91 19.91
N GLY A 178 1.84 3.28 19.47
CA GLY A 178 3.22 3.76 19.62
C GLY A 178 4.08 3.24 18.48
N ASP A 179 5.40 3.23 18.67
CA ASP A 179 6.39 2.84 17.64
C ASP A 179 6.11 3.52 16.30
N PHE A 180 5.80 4.81 16.34
CA PHE A 180 5.49 5.56 15.14
C PHE A 180 6.71 5.61 14.23
N GLY A 181 6.51 5.48 12.93
CA GLY A 181 7.42 5.92 11.89
C GLY A 181 6.71 6.97 11.05
N LEU A 182 7.41 8.04 10.68
CA LEU A 182 6.90 9.05 9.75
C LEU A 182 7.99 9.42 8.76
N VAL A 183 7.70 9.23 7.48
CA VAL A 183 8.62 9.50 6.37
C VAL A 183 7.88 10.07 5.17
N VAL A 184 8.58 10.83 4.33
CA VAL A 184 8.15 11.04 2.95
C VAL A 184 8.96 10.11 2.07
N GLU A 185 8.28 9.22 1.36
CA GLU A 185 8.87 8.29 0.41
C GLU A 185 8.42 8.63 -1.01
N GLU A 186 9.34 8.50 -1.97
CA GLU A 186 9.04 8.52 -3.39
C GLU A 186 9.24 7.10 -3.95
N MET A 187 8.23 6.57 -4.63
CA MET A 187 8.39 5.34 -5.40
C MET A 187 8.14 5.59 -6.89
N ARG A 188 9.08 5.16 -7.73
CA ARG A 188 8.98 5.28 -9.20
C ARG A 188 8.60 3.94 -9.81
N HIS A 189 7.44 3.91 -10.46
CA HIS A 189 6.89 2.74 -11.14
C HIS A 189 6.98 2.91 -12.66
N LYS A 190 7.42 1.86 -13.32
CA LYS A 190 7.39 1.77 -14.77
C LYS A 190 5.96 1.54 -15.25
N VAL A 191 5.44 2.40 -16.12
CA VAL A 191 4.11 2.24 -16.72
C VAL A 191 4.21 2.17 -18.23
N GLY A 192 3.79 1.04 -18.82
CA GLY A 192 3.51 0.79 -20.24
C GLY A 192 4.45 1.43 -21.29
N ARG A 193 5.37 0.65 -21.88
CA ARG A 193 6.10 1.07 -23.10
C ARG A 193 5.18 0.96 -24.34
N PRO A 194 5.37 1.79 -25.39
CA PRO A 194 6.36 2.87 -25.53
C PRO A 194 5.81 4.29 -25.28
N ILE A 195 4.54 4.44 -24.88
CA ILE A 195 3.84 5.75 -24.97
C ILE A 195 3.68 6.44 -23.60
N LEU A 196 3.69 5.69 -22.49
CA LEU A 196 3.39 6.26 -21.17
C LEU A 196 4.66 6.60 -20.39
N LYS A 197 4.63 7.75 -19.72
CA LYS A 197 5.65 8.17 -18.75
C LYS A 197 5.62 7.27 -17.52
N ASP A 198 6.75 7.08 -16.86
CA ASP A 198 6.81 6.41 -15.55
C ASP A 198 6.00 7.21 -14.53
N ARG A 199 5.43 6.53 -13.55
CA ARG A 199 4.69 7.16 -12.46
C ARG A 199 5.56 7.26 -11.23
N THR A 200 5.61 8.43 -10.62
CA THR A 200 6.27 8.63 -9.33
C THR A 200 5.21 9.01 -8.31
N PHE A 201 5.25 8.35 -7.16
CA PHE A 201 4.31 8.56 -6.06
C PHE A 201 5.08 9.10 -4.85
N PRO A 202 5.08 10.42 -4.63
CA PRO A 202 5.50 11.01 -3.37
C PRO A 202 4.38 10.82 -2.34
N VAL A 203 4.69 10.14 -1.24
CA VAL A 203 3.73 9.86 -0.16
C VAL A 203 4.34 10.16 1.19
N LEU A 204 3.57 10.84 2.04
CA LEU A 204 3.80 10.84 3.48
C LEU A 204 3.29 9.49 4.00
N GLN A 205 4.19 8.69 4.55
CA GLN A 205 3.89 7.39 5.11
C GLN A 205 4.04 7.44 6.63
N MET A 206 2.93 7.18 7.33
CA MET A 206 2.90 6.95 8.76
C MET A 206 2.78 5.44 9.01
N THR A 207 3.62 4.90 9.89
CA THR A 207 3.45 3.56 10.43
C THR A 207 3.35 3.61 11.95
N CYS A 208 2.66 2.66 12.57
CA CYS A 208 2.59 2.55 14.03
C CYS A 208 2.15 1.14 14.44
N ALA A 209 2.39 0.78 15.70
CA ALA A 209 1.94 -0.49 16.28
C ALA A 209 1.16 -0.24 17.57
N ALA A 210 0.13 -1.06 17.79
CA ALA A 210 -0.55 -1.10 19.08
C ALA A 210 0.43 -1.59 20.16
N LYS A 211 0.30 -1.07 21.39
CA LYS A 211 1.23 -1.36 22.51
C LYS A 211 1.23 -2.84 22.90
N ASN A 212 0.11 -3.54 22.68
CA ASN A 212 -0.01 -4.99 22.85
C ASN A 212 0.66 -5.81 21.73
N LYS A 213 1.21 -5.15 20.69
CA LYS A 213 1.89 -5.73 19.53
C LYS A 213 1.06 -6.75 18.74
N ASN A 214 -0.27 -6.68 18.84
CA ASN A 214 -1.19 -7.54 18.09
C ASN A 214 -1.77 -6.86 16.86
N GLU A 215 -1.47 -5.58 16.64
CA GLU A 215 -1.96 -4.80 15.51
C GLU A 215 -0.93 -3.75 15.10
N PHE A 216 -0.81 -3.51 13.79
CA PHE A 216 -0.07 -2.36 13.27
C PHE A 216 -0.76 -1.77 12.03
N LEU A 217 -0.47 -0.49 11.78
CA LEU A 217 -1.00 0.28 10.67
C LEU A 217 0.12 0.84 9.79
N VAL A 218 -0.19 0.97 8.52
CA VAL A 218 0.55 1.75 7.52
C VAL A 218 -0.46 2.66 6.83
N VAL A 219 -0.21 3.96 6.85
CA VAL A 219 -1.07 4.98 6.24
C VAL A 219 -0.24 5.77 5.24
N SER A 220 -0.64 5.78 3.98
CA SER A 220 0.02 6.56 2.92
C SER A 220 -0.89 7.70 2.50
N ILE A 221 -0.38 8.92 2.55
CA ILE A 221 -1.07 10.15 2.15
C ILE A 221 -0.27 10.79 1.02
N PRO A 222 -0.85 11.07 -0.16
CA PRO A 222 -0.09 11.62 -1.27
C PRO A 222 0.42 13.04 -0.94
N VAL A 223 1.57 13.42 -1.48
CA VAL A 223 2.12 14.78 -1.40
C VAL A 223 2.29 15.34 -2.82
N PRO A 224 1.21 15.85 -3.46
CA PRO A 224 1.17 16.06 -4.91
C PRO A 224 2.21 17.04 -5.46
N ASP A 225 2.58 18.05 -4.67
CA ASP A 225 3.51 19.12 -5.04
C ASP A 225 4.97 18.83 -4.62
N PHE A 226 5.25 17.65 -4.04
CA PHE A 226 6.56 17.32 -3.47
C PHE A 226 7.70 17.38 -4.49
N GLY A 227 7.42 17.19 -5.79
CA GLY A 227 8.42 17.38 -6.86
C GLY A 227 9.08 18.77 -6.87
N GLY A 228 8.43 19.79 -6.28
CA GLY A 228 9.00 21.12 -6.08
C GLY A 228 9.88 21.27 -4.83
N ALA A 229 9.81 20.33 -3.89
CA ALA A 229 10.55 20.37 -2.63
C ALA A 229 12.04 20.08 -2.83
N GLU A 230 12.92 20.69 -2.04
CA GLU A 230 14.37 20.46 -2.13
C GLU A 230 14.72 18.97 -1.95
N ALA A 231 14.11 18.31 -0.96
CA ALA A 231 14.34 16.91 -0.62
C ALA A 231 13.84 15.89 -1.68
N SER A 232 13.02 16.33 -2.64
CA SER A 232 12.57 15.43 -3.71
C SER A 232 13.70 15.09 -4.67
N ARG A 233 13.76 13.81 -5.07
CA ARG A 233 14.69 13.27 -6.06
C ARG A 233 13.94 12.64 -7.23
N LEU A 234 13.19 11.57 -6.98
CA LEU A 234 12.60 10.77 -8.06
C LEU A 234 11.52 11.54 -8.83
N ALA A 235 10.73 12.38 -8.14
CA ALA A 235 9.70 13.18 -8.78
C ALA A 235 10.26 14.28 -9.71
N LYS A 236 11.53 14.67 -9.54
CA LYS A 236 12.23 15.63 -10.41
C LYS A 236 12.89 14.99 -11.63
N GLU A 237 12.98 13.66 -11.67
CA GLU A 237 13.68 12.98 -12.74
C GLU A 237 12.94 13.11 -14.08
N LYS A 238 13.71 13.13 -15.16
CA LYS A 238 13.14 13.19 -16.51
C LYS A 238 12.23 11.98 -16.76
N GLY A 239 11.04 12.26 -17.29
CA GLY A 239 10.04 11.24 -17.60
C GLY A 239 9.24 10.76 -16.39
N ALA A 240 9.43 11.35 -15.20
CA ALA A 240 8.53 11.17 -14.08
C ALA A 240 7.22 11.92 -14.34
N GLN A 241 6.11 11.22 -14.15
CA GLN A 241 4.78 11.79 -14.04
C GLN A 241 4.30 11.56 -12.61
N ILE A 242 3.97 12.63 -11.89
CA ILE A 242 3.41 12.48 -10.54
C ILE A 242 2.04 11.82 -10.65
N ALA A 243 1.86 10.80 -9.84
CA ALA A 243 0.62 10.07 -9.62
C ALA A 243 0.33 10.02 -8.12
N PHE A 244 -0.91 9.73 -7.77
CA PHE A 244 -1.41 9.85 -6.41
C PHE A 244 -2.03 8.53 -5.96
N TYR A 245 -1.77 8.15 -4.72
CA TYR A 245 -2.59 7.19 -4.02
C TYR A 245 -2.67 7.55 -2.55
N ALA A 246 -3.81 7.24 -1.96
CA ALA A 246 -4.01 7.24 -0.52
C ALA A 246 -4.28 5.80 -0.10
N SER A 247 -3.70 5.35 1.01
CA SER A 247 -3.94 4.00 1.51
C SER A 247 -3.97 3.91 3.02
N VAL A 248 -4.77 2.97 3.53
CA VAL A 248 -4.74 2.52 4.91
C VAL A 248 -4.62 1.02 4.90
N GLU A 249 -3.54 0.51 5.45
CA GLU A 249 -3.24 -0.90 5.58
C GLU A 249 -3.14 -1.27 7.06
N ARG A 250 -3.78 -2.39 7.41
CA ARG A 250 -3.86 -2.92 8.76
C ARG A 250 -3.48 -4.39 8.78
N PHE A 251 -2.66 -4.73 9.75
CA PHE A 251 -2.34 -6.11 10.10
C PHE A 251 -2.76 -6.34 11.55
N ARG A 252 -3.49 -7.41 11.83
CA ARG A 252 -3.86 -7.76 13.21
C ARG A 252 -3.92 -9.26 13.44
N ARG A 253 -3.55 -9.69 14.64
CA ARG A 253 -3.80 -11.06 15.12
C ARG A 253 -5.26 -11.23 15.49
N LEU A 254 -5.89 -12.28 14.98
CA LEU A 254 -7.26 -12.67 15.31
C LEU A 254 -7.26 -13.61 16.52
N GLY A 255 -8.45 -13.84 17.10
CA GLY A 255 -8.60 -14.65 18.31
C GLY A 255 -8.21 -16.13 18.14
N ASP A 256 -8.10 -16.61 16.91
CA ASP A 256 -7.63 -17.95 16.57
C ASP A 256 -6.10 -18.01 16.30
N GLY A 257 -5.39 -16.89 16.48
CA GLY A 257 -3.95 -16.77 16.24
C GLY A 257 -3.57 -16.51 14.77
N SER A 258 -4.55 -16.46 13.85
CA SER A 258 -4.28 -16.08 12.46
C SER A 258 -4.01 -14.58 12.33
N ILE A 259 -3.42 -14.17 11.21
CA ILE A 259 -3.08 -12.79 10.88
C ILE A 259 -4.04 -12.30 9.79
N GLU A 260 -4.86 -11.32 10.12
CA GLU A 260 -5.63 -10.57 9.12
C GLU A 260 -4.74 -9.48 8.50
N TRP A 261 -4.69 -9.47 7.18
CA TRP A 261 -4.07 -8.42 6.38
C TRP A 261 -5.16 -7.75 5.53
N LEU A 262 -5.39 -6.47 5.80
CA LEU A 262 -6.42 -5.63 5.20
C LEU A 262 -5.77 -4.37 4.63
N MET A 263 -6.09 -4.02 3.38
CA MET A 263 -5.63 -2.78 2.75
C MET A 263 -6.78 -2.13 2.02
N ALA A 264 -7.04 -0.85 2.28
CA ALA A 264 -7.89 0.00 1.46
C ALA A 264 -7.04 1.05 0.76
N THR A 265 -7.24 1.22 -0.54
CA THR A 265 -6.48 2.18 -1.36
C THR A 265 -7.38 2.88 -2.37
N ALA A 266 -7.14 4.17 -2.55
CA ALA A 266 -7.65 4.97 -3.67
C ALA A 266 -6.44 5.44 -4.48
N SER A 267 -6.54 5.47 -5.80
CA SER A 267 -5.43 5.90 -6.67
C SER A 267 -5.92 6.74 -7.85
N ASP A 268 -5.12 7.73 -8.23
CA ASP A 268 -5.17 8.43 -9.51
C ASP A 268 -3.76 8.44 -10.12
N ALA A 269 -3.58 7.58 -11.13
CA ALA A 269 -2.37 7.47 -11.93
C ALA A 269 -2.06 8.75 -12.73
N ALA A 270 -2.97 9.72 -12.80
CA ALA A 270 -2.84 11.00 -13.49
C ALA A 270 -2.44 10.89 -14.98
N GLY A 271 -2.34 12.05 -15.64
CA GLY A 271 -2.03 12.13 -17.07
C GLY A 271 -3.23 11.82 -17.97
N VAL A 272 -3.00 11.14 -19.09
CA VAL A 272 -4.03 10.93 -20.13
C VAL A 272 -4.95 9.72 -19.89
N ILE A 273 -4.69 8.93 -18.83
CA ILE A 273 -5.50 7.73 -18.55
C ILE A 273 -6.76 8.17 -17.81
N PRO A 274 -7.96 8.01 -18.39
CA PRO A 274 -9.18 8.45 -17.73
C PRO A 274 -9.37 7.72 -16.39
N VAL A 275 -9.72 8.45 -15.34
CA VAL A 275 -9.92 7.92 -13.97
C VAL A 275 -10.88 6.72 -13.95
N TRP A 276 -11.93 6.72 -14.79
CA TRP A 276 -12.86 5.59 -14.87
C TRP A 276 -12.21 4.28 -15.35
N VAL A 277 -11.15 4.35 -16.18
CA VAL A 277 -10.38 3.18 -16.64
C VAL A 277 -9.56 2.64 -15.49
N GLN A 278 -8.90 3.54 -14.76
CA GLN A 278 -8.09 3.19 -13.60
C GLN A 278 -8.97 2.54 -12.52
N ASN A 279 -10.08 3.18 -12.18
CA ASN A 279 -11.09 2.70 -11.24
C ASN A 279 -11.60 1.29 -11.60
N LYS A 280 -11.86 1.01 -12.88
CA LYS A 280 -12.26 -0.34 -13.32
C LYS A 280 -11.14 -1.38 -13.18
N ALA A 281 -9.88 -0.98 -13.30
CA ALA A 281 -8.73 -1.86 -13.19
C ALA A 281 -8.32 -2.16 -11.74
N MET A 282 -8.52 -1.22 -10.81
CA MET A 282 -8.05 -1.30 -9.42
C MET A 282 -8.45 -2.58 -8.68
N PRO A 283 -9.74 -3.05 -8.71
CA PRO A 283 -10.12 -4.31 -8.07
C PRO A 283 -9.39 -5.54 -8.64
N GLY A 284 -8.95 -5.47 -9.90
CA GLY A 284 -8.24 -6.54 -10.59
C GLY A 284 -6.75 -6.61 -10.28
N VAL A 285 -6.17 -5.55 -9.71
CA VAL A 285 -4.73 -5.45 -9.43
C VAL A 285 -4.40 -5.44 -7.94
N VAL A 286 -5.21 -4.79 -7.08
CA VAL A 286 -4.89 -4.62 -5.65
C VAL A 286 -4.64 -5.96 -4.93
N TRP A 287 -5.39 -7.01 -5.28
CA TRP A 287 -5.26 -8.32 -4.63
C TRP A 287 -3.94 -9.04 -4.95
N LYS A 288 -3.23 -8.64 -6.02
CA LYS A 288 -2.01 -9.33 -6.50
C LYS A 288 -0.81 -9.11 -5.59
N ASP A 289 -0.80 -8.08 -4.77
CA ASP A 289 0.31 -7.79 -3.86
C ASP A 289 0.45 -8.89 -2.79
N VAL A 290 -0.67 -9.54 -2.41
CA VAL A 290 -0.65 -10.67 -1.47
C VAL A 290 0.22 -11.82 -1.99
N PRO A 291 -0.10 -12.46 -3.13
CA PRO A 291 0.75 -13.55 -3.62
C PRO A 291 2.14 -13.10 -4.07
N LEU A 292 2.32 -11.86 -4.54
CA LEU A 292 3.64 -11.33 -4.88
C LEU A 292 4.55 -11.30 -3.65
N PHE A 293 4.08 -10.72 -2.55
CA PHE A 293 4.78 -10.71 -1.27
C PHE A 293 5.05 -12.11 -0.75
N LEU A 294 4.03 -12.98 -0.69
CA LEU A 294 4.16 -14.33 -0.13
C LEU A 294 5.08 -15.23 -0.96
N GLY A 295 5.05 -15.09 -2.29
CA GLY A 295 6.00 -15.76 -3.18
C GLY A 295 7.42 -15.24 -3.01
N TRP A 296 7.59 -13.91 -2.83
CA TRP A 296 8.89 -13.30 -2.59
C TRP A 296 9.50 -13.73 -1.25
N ILE A 297 8.77 -13.58 -0.13
CA ILE A 297 9.30 -13.90 1.20
C ILE A 297 9.66 -15.38 1.33
N ALA A 298 8.90 -16.27 0.68
CA ALA A 298 9.25 -17.69 0.62
C ALA A 298 10.61 -17.93 -0.08
N ARG A 299 10.89 -17.22 -1.18
CA ARG A 299 12.19 -17.30 -1.88
C ARG A 299 13.33 -16.70 -1.06
N GLU A 300 13.09 -15.62 -0.32
CA GLU A 300 14.12 -15.04 0.55
C GLU A 300 14.56 -16.03 1.64
N ARG A 301 13.62 -16.76 2.27
CA ARG A 301 13.97 -17.83 3.23
C ARG A 301 14.80 -18.94 2.61
N GLU A 302 14.54 -19.30 1.35
CA GLU A 302 15.32 -20.33 0.63
C GLU A 302 16.75 -19.84 0.37
N LYS A 303 16.92 -18.57 -0.04
CA LYS A 303 18.24 -17.96 -0.22
C LYS A 303 19.05 -17.90 1.07
N GLU A 304 18.42 -17.51 2.18
CA GLU A 304 19.08 -17.45 3.49
C GLU A 304 19.56 -18.84 3.96
N LYS A 305 18.76 -19.88 3.70
CA LYS A 305 19.16 -21.27 3.99
C LYS A 305 20.33 -21.72 3.11
N GLY A 306 20.32 -21.38 1.83
CA GLY A 306 21.42 -21.65 0.90
C GLY A 306 22.72 -20.99 1.34
N ALA A 307 22.68 -19.69 1.67
CA ALA A 307 23.85 -18.95 2.14
C ALA A 307 24.41 -19.48 3.48
N LYS A 308 23.55 -19.92 4.40
CA LYS A 308 23.98 -20.57 5.65
C LYS A 308 24.54 -21.99 5.43
N GLY A 309 24.06 -22.70 4.41
CA GLY A 309 24.58 -24.01 4.01
C GLY A 309 25.95 -23.93 3.33
N GLU A 310 26.16 -22.93 2.48
CA GLU A 310 27.45 -22.68 1.82
C GLU A 310 28.51 -22.15 2.81
N GLY A 311 28.14 -21.25 3.72
CA GLY A 311 29.05 -20.75 4.76
C GLY A 311 29.47 -21.79 5.82
N ALA A 312 28.76 -22.91 5.94
CA ALA A 312 29.14 -24.03 6.80
C ALA A 312 30.06 -25.05 6.08
N ALA A 313 30.05 -25.09 4.75
CA ALA A 313 30.89 -25.97 3.95
C ALA A 313 32.31 -25.41 3.74
N ASP A 314 32.47 -24.08 3.72
CA ASP A 314 33.76 -23.39 3.54
C ASP A 314 34.67 -23.39 4.79
N GLY A 315 34.23 -23.96 5.91
CA GLY A 315 35.08 -24.21 7.08
C GLY A 315 35.99 -25.44 6.94
N ALA A 316 35.88 -26.21 5.85
CA ALA A 316 36.55 -27.50 5.69
C ALA A 316 36.92 -27.83 4.25
N ALA A 317 37.68 -26.98 3.55
CA ALA A 317 38.67 -27.42 2.54
C ALA A 317 39.41 -26.23 1.93
N GLY A 318 40.74 -26.27 1.98
CA GLY A 318 41.60 -25.35 1.26
C GLY A 318 41.65 -25.61 -0.25
N ASN A 319 41.68 -24.51 -0.99
CA ASN A 319 42.44 -24.24 -2.22
C ASN A 319 42.34 -25.23 -3.41
N ALA A 320 41.52 -24.89 -4.41
CA ALA A 320 41.80 -25.12 -5.83
C ALA A 320 40.90 -24.25 -6.73
N ALA A 321 41.44 -23.83 -7.87
CA ALA A 321 40.95 -22.76 -8.72
C ALA A 321 39.86 -23.13 -9.76
N ALA A 322 39.20 -22.06 -10.22
CA ALA A 322 38.73 -21.78 -11.58
C ALA A 322 37.29 -22.13 -12.04
N SER A 323 36.62 -21.04 -12.47
CA SER A 323 35.77 -20.88 -13.67
C SER A 323 34.28 -21.26 -13.61
N GLY A 324 33.45 -20.34 -14.14
CA GLY A 324 32.13 -20.65 -14.67
C GLY A 324 30.96 -19.87 -14.06
N ALA A 325 30.79 -18.60 -14.47
CA ALA A 325 29.54 -17.87 -14.26
C ALA A 325 28.42 -18.46 -15.15
N PRO A 326 27.20 -18.68 -14.64
CA PRO A 326 26.03 -18.83 -15.50
C PRO A 326 25.24 -17.51 -15.55
N GLN A 327 25.14 -16.97 -16.77
CA GLN A 327 24.06 -16.09 -17.20
C GLN A 327 22.72 -16.81 -17.07
N VAL A 328 21.70 -16.14 -16.52
CA VAL A 328 20.30 -16.56 -16.69
C VAL A 328 19.48 -15.41 -17.27
N SER A 329 19.29 -15.53 -18.59
CA SER A 329 18.06 -15.33 -19.35
C SER A 329 17.02 -14.34 -18.81
N THR A 330 17.04 -13.15 -19.43
CA THR A 330 15.91 -12.22 -19.48
C THR A 330 14.83 -12.74 -20.42
N GLY A 331 13.56 -12.80 -19.99
CA GLY A 331 12.44 -12.79 -20.93
C GLY A 331 11.14 -13.40 -20.41
N VAL A 332 10.19 -12.55 -20.03
CA VAL A 332 8.78 -12.77 -20.39
C VAL A 332 8.23 -11.44 -20.89
N ASN A 333 7.96 -11.42 -22.20
CA ASN A 333 7.40 -10.33 -22.96
C ASN A 333 5.87 -10.43 -22.86
N MET A 334 5.20 -9.42 -22.30
CA MET A 334 3.73 -9.32 -22.30
C MET A 334 3.27 -8.66 -23.61
N ASP A 335 3.31 -9.40 -24.70
CA ASP A 335 2.60 -9.08 -25.94
C ASP A 335 1.88 -10.34 -26.43
N LYS A 336 0.58 -10.42 -26.13
CA LYS A 336 -0.46 -11.14 -26.89
C LYS A 336 -1.80 -11.06 -26.14
N MET A 337 -2.57 -10.01 -26.42
CA MET A 337 -4.04 -10.14 -26.46
C MET A 337 -4.42 -10.25 -27.93
N GLY A 338 -5.03 -11.39 -28.25
CA GLY A 338 -5.31 -11.83 -29.61
C GLY A 338 -6.36 -10.99 -30.32
N GLU A 339 -6.07 -10.73 -31.59
CA GLU A 339 -7.00 -10.42 -32.66
C GLU A 339 -8.22 -11.36 -32.66
N VAL A 340 -9.40 -10.75 -32.78
CA VAL A 340 -10.64 -11.43 -33.11
C VAL A 340 -10.68 -11.63 -34.62
N SER A 341 -10.59 -12.88 -35.06
CA SER A 341 -10.71 -13.30 -36.45
C SER A 341 -12.16 -13.16 -36.94
N THR A 342 -12.38 -12.28 -37.91
CA THR A 342 -13.58 -12.24 -38.75
C THR A 342 -13.53 -13.37 -39.78
N GLY A 343 -14.39 -14.39 -39.62
CA GLY A 343 -14.62 -15.42 -40.63
C GLY A 343 -15.87 -15.12 -41.44
N ALA A 344 -15.68 -14.65 -42.67
CA ALA A 344 -16.70 -14.69 -43.72
C ALA A 344 -16.53 -16.00 -44.52
N GLY A 345 -17.62 -16.73 -44.73
CA GLY A 345 -17.67 -17.90 -45.59
C GLY A 345 -19.12 -18.15 -46.04
N ALA A 346 -19.37 -17.94 -47.32
CA ALA A 346 -20.67 -17.97 -47.98
C ALA A 346 -21.04 -19.37 -48.51
N GLY A 347 -22.34 -19.60 -48.71
CA GLY A 347 -22.86 -20.22 -49.94
C GLY A 347 -23.45 -21.64 -49.88
N GLY A 348 -24.69 -21.75 -50.40
CA GLY A 348 -25.36 -22.97 -50.91
C GLY A 348 -26.12 -23.76 -49.85
N GLU A 349 -27.41 -24.07 -49.94
CA GLU A 349 -28.43 -24.07 -51.01
C GLU A 349 -29.79 -23.74 -50.40
#